data_AF-A0A8J7E1N1-F1
#
_entry.id   AF-A0A8J7E1N1-F1
#
_cell.length_a   1.000
_cell.length_b   1.000
_cell.length_c   1.000
_cell.angle_alpha   90.00
_cell.angle_beta   90.00
_cell.angle_gamma   90.00
#
_symmetry.space_group_name_H-M   'P 1'
#
loop_
_entity.id
_entity.type
_entity.pdbx_description
1 polymer ?
#
loop_
_entity_poly.entity_id
_entity_poly.type
_entity_poly.pdbx_seq_one_letter_code
_entity_poly.pdbx_strand_id
1 'polypeptide(L)'
;MTDPIKAQRTTVTIGSLEVDGFQLPDGSYRMSQTQVAKCVAKDESNARKFLSSKAIKRLLGESYTPGKNERIEVDSSSQTRGQTRFNSYSLEETVAFWLWEAYRGNSEALALCMALMIETLERRFDNSFGVTRTEAEYNQILSERVRQLEQDLRILGDAYAIEDDIKQENQYLKQVLRESGIDPWGLPDSGE
;
A
#
# COMPACT_ATOMS: atom_id res chain seq x y z
N MET A 1 -26.83 22.81 -20.01
CA MET A 1 -25.41 22.83 -19.58
C MET A 1 -25.41 22.41 -18.14
N THR A 2 -24.75 21.31 -17.80
CA THR A 2 -24.65 20.82 -16.42
C THR A 2 -23.50 21.58 -15.76
N ASP A 3 -23.72 22.17 -14.58
CA ASP A 3 -22.67 22.87 -13.86
C ASP A 3 -21.47 21.94 -13.60
N PRO A 4 -20.23 22.46 -13.65
CA PRO A 4 -19.04 21.65 -13.38
C PRO A 4 -19.10 21.11 -11.95
N ILE A 5 -18.87 19.82 -11.78
CA ILE A 5 -18.76 19.18 -10.47
C ILE A 5 -17.54 19.76 -9.76
N LYS A 6 -17.77 20.39 -8.61
CA LYS A 6 -16.72 20.97 -7.77
C LYS A 6 -16.57 20.16 -6.49
N ALA A 7 -15.33 19.79 -6.18
CA ALA A 7 -14.99 19.08 -4.97
C ALA A 7 -14.57 20.03 -3.86
N GLN A 8 -15.02 19.76 -2.63
CA GLN A 8 -14.51 20.41 -1.43
C GLN A 8 -13.23 19.71 -0.99
N ARG A 9 -12.14 20.46 -0.83
CA ARG A 9 -10.86 19.94 -0.36
C ARG A 9 -10.74 20.08 1.15
N THR A 10 -10.18 19.06 1.80
CA THR A 10 -9.70 19.12 3.18
C THR A 10 -8.40 18.33 3.33
N THR A 11 -7.59 18.66 4.32
CA THR A 11 -6.44 17.82 4.69
C THR A 11 -6.92 16.74 5.66
N VAL A 12 -6.53 15.50 5.39
CA VAL A 12 -6.85 14.31 6.16
C VAL A 12 -5.54 13.69 6.62
N THR A 13 -5.48 13.35 7.90
CA THR A 13 -4.37 12.59 8.47
C THR A 13 -4.70 11.11 8.39
N ILE A 14 -3.78 10.31 7.83
CA ILE A 14 -3.84 8.86 7.79
C ILE A 14 -2.58 8.36 8.49
N GLY A 15 -2.67 8.17 9.81
CA GLY A 15 -1.52 7.86 10.63
C GLY A 15 -0.54 9.02 10.62
N SER A 16 0.65 8.82 10.05
CA SER A 16 1.66 9.88 9.89
C SER A 16 1.62 10.57 8.53
N LEU A 17 0.70 10.16 7.65
CA LEU A 17 0.56 10.72 6.30
C LEU A 17 -0.44 11.87 6.31
N GLU A 18 -0.07 13.01 5.74
CA GLU A 18 -1.01 14.09 5.43
C GLU A 18 -1.40 14.03 3.95
N VAL A 19 -2.70 13.85 3.69
CA VAL A 19 -3.26 13.73 2.34
C VAL A 19 -4.41 14.71 2.14
N ASP A 20 -4.74 15.01 0.89
CA ASP A 20 -5.90 15.82 0.56
C ASP A 20 -7.07 14.88 0.26
N GLY A 21 -8.12 15.01 1.06
CA GLY A 21 -9.42 14.43 0.79
C GLY A 21 -10.26 15.41 -0.02
N PHE A 22 -10.92 14.90 -1.05
CA PHE A 22 -11.83 15.68 -1.89
C PHE A 22 -13.23 15.08 -1.79
N GLN A 23 -14.19 15.82 -1.24
CA GLN A 23 -15.59 15.41 -1.19
C GLN A 23 -16.34 15.97 -2.40
N LEU A 24 -17.04 15.12 -3.13
CA LEU A 24 -17.93 15.53 -4.22
C LEU A 24 -19.32 15.91 -3.69
N PRO A 25 -20.15 16.65 -4.45
CA PRO A 25 -21.50 17.04 -4.03
C PRO A 25 -22.45 15.88 -3.73
N ASP A 26 -22.16 14.69 -4.27
CA ASP A 26 -22.91 13.45 -4.01
C ASP A 26 -22.50 12.76 -2.70
N GLY A 27 -21.54 13.32 -1.97
CA GLY A 27 -20.99 12.78 -0.72
C GLY A 27 -19.89 11.74 -0.90
N SER A 28 -19.55 11.37 -2.15
CA SER A 28 -18.42 10.47 -2.41
C SER A 28 -17.08 11.17 -2.17
N TYR A 29 -16.08 10.38 -1.76
CA TYR A 29 -14.73 10.89 -1.48
C TYR A 29 -13.76 10.46 -2.57
N ARG A 30 -12.83 11.35 -2.89
CA ARG A 30 -11.76 11.16 -3.86
C ARG A 30 -10.42 11.53 -3.25
N MET A 31 -9.37 10.92 -3.78
CA MET A 31 -7.99 11.31 -3.55
C MET A 31 -7.35 11.78 -4.86
N SER A 32 -6.28 12.57 -4.77
CA SER A 32 -5.50 12.91 -5.95
C SER A 32 -4.59 11.75 -6.35
N GLN A 33 -4.45 11.51 -7.65
CA GLN A 33 -3.53 10.48 -8.20
C GLN A 33 -2.13 10.55 -7.61
N THR A 34 -1.60 11.77 -7.43
CA THR A 34 -0.27 12.01 -6.89
C THR A 34 -0.18 11.57 -5.44
N GLN A 35 -1.19 11.85 -4.61
CA GLN A 35 -1.19 11.45 -3.21
C GLN A 35 -1.41 9.95 -3.04
N VAL A 36 -2.29 9.35 -3.84
CA VAL A 36 -2.48 7.89 -3.86
C VAL A 36 -1.15 7.17 -4.09
N ALA A 37 -0.34 7.64 -5.05
CA ALA A 37 0.99 7.07 -5.30
C ALA A 37 1.97 7.32 -4.15
N LYS A 38 2.01 8.54 -3.62
CA LYS A 38 2.94 8.93 -2.55
C LYS A 38 2.70 8.21 -1.23
N CYS A 39 1.46 7.82 -0.91
CA CYS A 39 1.15 7.08 0.32
C CYS A 39 1.89 5.75 0.43
N VAL A 40 2.39 5.22 -0.69
CA VAL A 40 3.09 3.92 -0.76
C VAL A 40 4.46 4.06 -1.43
N ALA A 41 5.08 5.24 -1.29
CA ALA A 41 6.33 5.67 -1.91
C ALA A 41 6.48 5.32 -3.40
N LYS A 42 5.42 5.58 -4.18
CA LYS A 42 5.47 5.49 -5.64
C LYS A 42 5.35 6.86 -6.28
N ASP A 43 5.95 6.96 -7.47
CA ASP A 43 5.68 8.09 -8.36
C ASP A 43 4.26 8.04 -8.91
N GLU A 44 3.69 9.22 -9.16
CA GLU A 44 2.38 9.40 -9.81
C GLU A 44 2.24 8.57 -11.10
N SER A 45 3.34 8.36 -11.83
CA SER A 45 3.35 7.58 -13.07
C SER A 45 2.91 6.12 -12.88
N ASN A 46 3.16 5.53 -11.70
CA ASN A 46 2.75 4.17 -11.38
C ASN A 46 1.23 4.07 -11.23
N ALA A 47 0.63 4.99 -10.46
CA ALA A 47 -0.81 5.08 -10.31
C ALA A 47 -1.48 5.30 -11.69
N ARG A 48 -0.99 6.26 -12.47
CA ARG A 48 -1.49 6.53 -13.83
C ARG A 48 -1.46 5.28 -14.72
N LYS A 49 -0.34 4.55 -14.72
CA LYS A 49 -0.19 3.29 -15.48
C LYS A 49 -1.15 2.22 -14.98
N PHE A 50 -1.39 2.15 -13.68
CA PHE A 50 -2.32 1.19 -13.08
C PHE A 50 -3.75 1.35 -13.61
N LEU A 51 -4.30 2.56 -13.67
CA LEU A 51 -5.65 2.80 -14.23
C LEU A 51 -5.76 2.43 -15.73
N SER A 52 -4.63 2.41 -16.44
CA SER A 52 -4.56 1.98 -17.83
C SER A 52 -4.35 0.48 -18.01
N SER A 53 -4.03 -0.24 -16.94
CA SER A 53 -3.64 -1.65 -16.97
C SER A 53 -4.84 -2.60 -16.94
N LYS A 54 -4.59 -3.89 -17.17
CA LYS A 54 -5.60 -4.94 -16.93
C LYS A 54 -5.76 -5.28 -15.44
N ALA A 55 -4.82 -4.85 -14.58
CA ALA A 55 -4.85 -5.19 -13.16
C ALA A 55 -6.07 -4.59 -12.45
N ILE A 56 -6.42 -3.34 -12.76
CA ILE A 56 -7.61 -2.71 -12.17
C ILE A 56 -8.91 -3.45 -12.50
N LYS A 57 -9.06 -3.98 -13.72
CA LYS A 57 -10.21 -4.81 -14.10
C LYS A 57 -10.22 -6.16 -13.38
N ARG A 58 -9.05 -6.75 -13.17
CA ARG A 58 -8.94 -8.01 -12.41
C ARG A 58 -9.32 -7.82 -10.95
N LEU A 59 -9.02 -6.65 -10.36
CA LEU A 59 -9.31 -6.36 -8.97
C LEU A 59 -10.74 -5.86 -8.74
N LEU A 60 -11.27 -5.01 -9.62
CA LEU A 60 -12.58 -4.36 -9.46
C LEU A 60 -13.69 -4.96 -10.33
N GLY A 61 -13.37 -5.97 -11.16
CA GLY A 61 -14.30 -6.66 -12.05
C GLY A 61 -14.11 -6.29 -13.53
N GLU A 62 -14.37 -7.24 -14.44
CA GLU A 62 -14.13 -7.07 -15.88
C GLU A 62 -15.01 -5.97 -16.52
N SER A 63 -16.18 -5.72 -15.93
CA SER A 63 -17.08 -4.62 -16.32
C SER A 63 -16.64 -3.26 -15.79
N TYR A 64 -15.67 -3.20 -14.87
CA TYR A 64 -15.20 -1.96 -14.30
C TYR A 64 -14.54 -1.09 -15.37
N THR A 65 -15.00 0.16 -15.45
CA THR A 65 -14.44 1.18 -16.33
C THR A 65 -13.85 2.26 -15.45
N PRO A 66 -12.51 2.32 -15.33
CA PRO A 66 -11.86 3.35 -14.53
C PRO A 66 -12.22 4.74 -15.04
N GLY A 67 -12.33 5.70 -14.12
CA GLY A 67 -12.49 7.12 -14.44
C GLY A 67 -11.19 7.68 -15.01
N LYS A 68 -10.72 7.16 -16.15
CA LYS A 68 -9.40 7.47 -16.71
C LYS A 68 -9.27 8.98 -16.91
N ASN A 69 -8.34 9.59 -16.17
CA ASN A 69 -8.08 11.02 -16.23
C ASN A 69 -9.32 11.88 -15.93
N GLU A 70 -10.23 11.39 -15.07
CA GLU A 70 -11.29 12.23 -14.54
C GLU A 70 -10.64 13.41 -13.80
N ARG A 71 -10.83 14.61 -14.36
CA ARG A 71 -10.28 15.85 -13.82
C ARG A 71 -11.41 16.62 -13.18
N ILE A 72 -11.37 16.70 -11.86
CA ILE A 72 -12.40 17.35 -11.08
C ILE A 72 -11.92 18.74 -10.68
N GLU A 73 -12.82 19.72 -10.74
CA GLU A 73 -12.55 21.08 -10.27
C GLU A 73 -12.58 21.14 -8.76
N VAL A 74 -11.67 21.91 -8.17
CA VAL A 74 -11.68 22.18 -6.73
C VAL A 74 -12.50 23.44 -6.49
N ASP A 75 -13.38 23.42 -5.50
CA ASP A 75 -14.14 24.59 -5.09
C ASP A 75 -13.19 25.75 -4.73
N SER A 76 -13.44 26.93 -5.29
CA SER A 76 -12.65 28.14 -5.08
C SER A 76 -12.39 28.50 -3.62
N SER A 77 -13.31 28.15 -2.72
CA SER A 77 -13.18 28.39 -1.28
C SER A 77 -12.14 27.48 -0.59
N SER A 78 -11.79 26.35 -1.22
CA SER A 78 -10.88 25.33 -0.67
C SER A 78 -9.64 25.09 -1.56
N GLN A 79 -9.43 25.96 -2.56
CA GLN A 79 -8.30 25.88 -3.48
C GLN A 79 -6.98 26.26 -2.80
N THR A 80 -5.95 25.48 -3.08
CA THR A 80 -4.55 25.89 -2.87
C THR A 80 -4.03 26.57 -4.13
N ARG A 81 -3.10 27.55 -4.00
CA ARG A 81 -2.54 28.28 -5.13
C ARG A 81 -2.03 27.33 -6.23
N GLY A 82 -2.65 27.39 -7.41
CA GLY A 82 -2.26 26.58 -8.59
C GLY A 82 -2.97 25.24 -8.73
N GLN A 83 -3.80 24.82 -7.77
CA GLN A 83 -4.52 23.54 -7.80
C GLN A 83 -6.02 23.75 -8.04
N THR A 84 -6.37 24.24 -9.23
CA THR A 84 -7.78 24.43 -9.64
C THR A 84 -8.46 23.12 -10.03
N ARG A 85 -7.67 22.09 -10.39
CA ARG A 85 -8.12 20.75 -10.79
C ARG A 85 -7.16 19.68 -10.32
N PHE A 86 -7.64 18.45 -10.17
CA PHE A 86 -6.81 17.28 -9.87
C PHE A 86 -7.26 16.06 -10.67
N ASN A 87 -6.35 15.11 -10.91
CA ASN A 87 -6.70 13.80 -11.45
C ASN A 87 -7.24 12.95 -10.30
N SER A 88 -8.53 12.58 -10.35
CA SER A 88 -9.23 11.94 -9.23
C SER A 88 -9.08 10.44 -9.22
N TYR A 89 -8.99 9.88 -8.00
CA TYR A 89 -9.10 8.45 -7.70
C TYR A 89 -10.28 8.27 -6.74
N SER A 90 -11.16 7.32 -7.02
CA SER A 90 -12.11 6.84 -6.02
C SER A 90 -11.39 6.10 -4.89
N LEU A 91 -12.08 5.87 -3.77
CA LEU A 91 -11.51 5.07 -2.68
C LEU A 91 -11.28 3.61 -3.12
N GLU A 92 -12.15 3.06 -3.97
CA GLU A 92 -11.98 1.72 -4.54
C GLU A 92 -10.74 1.64 -5.44
N GLU A 93 -10.52 2.64 -6.30
CA GLU A 93 -9.32 2.72 -7.15
C GLU A 93 -8.05 2.87 -6.30
N THR A 94 -8.13 3.64 -5.22
CA THR A 94 -7.03 3.86 -4.27
C THR A 94 -6.64 2.57 -3.58
N VAL A 95 -7.60 1.86 -2.98
CA VAL A 95 -7.35 0.59 -2.30
C VAL A 95 -6.86 -0.47 -3.29
N ALA A 96 -7.45 -0.56 -4.48
CA ALA A 96 -7.02 -1.50 -5.51
C ALA A 96 -5.56 -1.24 -5.94
N PHE A 97 -5.16 0.03 -6.07
CA PHE A 97 -3.78 0.39 -6.39
C PHE A 97 -2.80 0.00 -5.27
N TRP A 98 -3.13 0.29 -4.00
CA TRP A 98 -2.26 -0.07 -2.88
C TRP A 98 -2.12 -1.59 -2.73
N LEU A 99 -3.21 -2.34 -2.86
CA LEU A 99 -3.18 -3.81 -2.84
C LEU A 99 -2.40 -4.38 -4.02
N TRP A 100 -2.50 -3.76 -5.20
CA TRP A 100 -1.70 -4.15 -6.37
C TRP A 100 -0.20 -3.94 -6.13
N GLU A 101 0.20 -2.82 -5.54
CA GLU A 101 1.60 -2.58 -5.21
C GLU A 101 2.09 -3.52 -4.10
N ALA A 102 1.25 -3.81 -3.09
CA ALA A 102 1.55 -4.81 -2.05
C ALA A 102 1.78 -6.20 -2.66
N TYR A 103 0.90 -6.64 -3.58
CA TYR A 103 1.06 -7.90 -4.33
C TYR A 103 2.38 -7.96 -5.12
N ARG A 104 2.90 -6.80 -5.55
CA ARG A 104 4.18 -6.69 -6.25
C ARG A 104 5.40 -6.58 -5.33
N GLY A 105 5.22 -6.80 -4.03
CA GLY A 105 6.29 -6.78 -3.05
C GLY A 105 6.60 -5.40 -2.47
N ASN A 106 5.71 -4.41 -2.61
CA ASN A 106 5.86 -3.14 -1.90
C ASN A 106 5.45 -3.32 -0.43
N SER A 107 6.45 -3.41 0.45
CA SER A 107 6.24 -3.59 1.90
C SER A 107 5.52 -2.41 2.56
N GLU A 108 5.77 -1.18 2.12
CA GLU A 108 5.08 0.01 2.63
C GLU A 108 3.58 -0.04 2.30
N ALA A 109 3.24 -0.44 1.07
CA ALA A 109 1.86 -0.62 0.66
C ALA A 109 1.16 -1.73 1.47
N LEU A 110 1.87 -2.84 1.72
CA LEU A 110 1.36 -3.94 2.53
C LEU A 110 1.12 -3.50 3.98
N ALA A 111 2.10 -2.82 4.59
CA ALA A 111 2.00 -2.31 5.95
C ALA A 111 0.83 -1.33 6.11
N LEU A 112 0.70 -0.37 5.19
CA LEU A 112 -0.40 0.60 5.19
C LEU A 112 -1.77 -0.08 5.06
N CYS A 113 -1.93 -0.98 4.09
CA CYS A 113 -3.18 -1.72 3.90
C CYS A 113 -3.55 -2.56 5.12
N MET A 114 -2.60 -3.29 5.70
CA MET A 114 -2.84 -4.08 6.91
C MET A 114 -3.25 -3.20 8.09
N ALA A 115 -2.54 -2.10 8.31
CA ALA A 115 -2.81 -1.19 9.41
C ALA A 115 -4.21 -0.56 9.31
N LEU A 116 -4.62 -0.14 8.11
CA LEU A 116 -5.96 0.42 7.84
C LEU A 116 -7.08 -0.62 8.02
N MET A 117 -6.84 -1.87 7.59
CA MET A 117 -7.81 -2.96 7.80
C MET A 117 -8.00 -3.24 9.29
N ILE A 118 -6.91 -3.28 10.07
CA ILE A 118 -6.96 -3.48 11.52
C ILE A 118 -7.71 -2.32 12.18
N GLU A 119 -7.36 -1.07 11.87
CA GLU A 119 -8.05 0.11 12.44
C GLU A 119 -9.55 0.09 12.13
N THR A 120 -9.93 -0.29 10.90
CA THR A 120 -11.35 -0.40 10.51
C THR A 120 -12.11 -1.41 11.39
N LEU A 121 -11.48 -2.53 11.74
CA LEU A 121 -12.07 -3.52 12.65
C LEU A 121 -12.09 -3.03 14.09
N GLU A 122 -11.01 -2.40 14.56
CA GLU A 122 -10.92 -1.82 15.90
C GLU A 122 -12.00 -0.77 16.13
N ARG A 123 -12.20 0.17 15.20
CA ARG A 123 -13.27 1.18 15.29
C ARG A 123 -14.66 0.56 15.44
N ARG A 124 -14.92 -0.57 14.74
CA ARG A 124 -16.19 -1.29 14.86
C ARG A 124 -16.35 -1.96 16.22
N PHE A 125 -15.26 -2.52 16.77
CA PHE A 125 -15.25 -3.11 18.08
C PHE A 125 -15.38 -2.05 19.17
N ASP A 126 -14.65 -0.95 19.08
CA ASP A 126 -14.70 0.17 20.01
C ASP A 126 -16.11 0.72 20.13
N ASN A 127 -16.77 0.97 19.01
CA ASN A 127 -18.17 1.39 19.01
C ASN A 127 -19.10 0.35 19.67
N SER A 128 -18.84 -0.94 19.50
CA SER A 128 -19.66 -2.02 20.08
C SER A 128 -19.41 -2.21 21.58
N PHE A 129 -18.19 -1.94 22.06
CA PHE A 129 -17.80 -2.02 23.46
C PHE A 129 -17.91 -0.69 24.21
N GLY A 130 -18.38 0.38 23.56
CA GLY A 130 -18.50 1.71 24.15
C GLY A 130 -17.16 2.39 24.42
N VAL A 131 -16.09 1.96 23.76
CA VAL A 131 -14.78 2.59 23.86
C VAL A 131 -14.76 3.84 22.98
N THR A 132 -14.43 4.99 23.57
CA THR A 132 -14.32 6.26 22.85
C THR A 132 -12.85 6.60 22.64
N ARG A 133 -12.45 6.69 21.38
CA ARG A 133 -11.15 7.23 20.95
C ARG A 133 -11.37 8.37 19.97
N THR A 134 -10.51 9.37 20.06
CA THR A 134 -10.46 10.50 19.15
C THR A 134 -9.75 10.12 17.84
N GLU A 135 -9.99 10.87 16.77
CA GLU A 135 -9.25 10.70 15.51
C GLU A 135 -7.73 10.88 15.69
N ALA A 136 -7.29 11.73 16.64
CA ALA A 136 -5.88 11.90 16.93
C ALA A 136 -5.25 10.64 17.54
N GLU A 137 -5.97 9.97 18.45
CA GLU A 137 -5.54 8.70 19.04
C GLU A 137 -5.50 7.58 18.00
N TYR A 138 -6.51 7.47 17.13
CA TYR A 138 -6.47 6.50 16.03
C TYR A 138 -5.28 6.75 15.10
N ASN A 139 -5.03 8.01 14.73
CA ASN A 139 -3.88 8.35 13.90
C ASN A 139 -2.56 7.98 14.59
N GLN A 140 -2.41 8.23 15.89
CA GLN A 140 -1.21 7.83 16.61
C GLN A 140 -1.01 6.30 16.58
N ILE A 141 -2.05 5.53 16.90
CA ILE A 141 -2.03 4.06 16.88
C ILE A 141 -1.69 3.55 15.48
N LEU A 142 -2.31 4.14 14.45
CA LEU A 142 -2.06 3.79 13.06
C LEU A 142 -0.61 4.07 12.66
N SER A 143 -0.05 5.22 13.03
CA SER A 143 1.37 5.55 12.79
C SER A 143 2.32 4.54 13.42
N GLU A 144 2.09 4.19 14.68
CA GLU A 144 2.90 3.22 15.42
C GLU A 144 2.83 1.84 14.75
N ARG A 145 1.61 1.44 14.34
CA ARG A 145 1.37 0.15 13.68
C ARG A 145 2.02 0.05 12.30
N VAL A 146 1.90 1.08 11.46
CA VAL A 146 2.55 1.10 10.14
C VAL A 146 4.06 0.96 10.31
N ARG A 147 4.65 1.73 11.23
CA ARG A 147 6.10 1.66 11.51
C ARG A 147 6.53 0.26 11.96
N GLN A 148 5.78 -0.35 12.89
CA GLN A 148 6.09 -1.70 13.37
C GLN A 148 6.02 -2.72 12.23
N LEU A 149 4.96 -2.68 11.42
CA LEU A 149 4.78 -3.58 10.29
C LEU A 149 5.87 -3.42 9.23
N GLU A 150 6.29 -2.18 8.92
CA GLU A 150 7.41 -1.93 8.01
C GLU A 150 8.72 -2.53 8.53
N GLN A 151 8.98 -2.39 9.84
CA GLN A 151 10.15 -2.99 10.48
C GLN A 151 10.10 -4.52 10.44
N ASP A 152 8.96 -5.12 10.77
CA ASP A 152 8.77 -6.57 10.77
C ASP A 152 8.92 -7.16 9.37
N LEU A 153 8.33 -6.51 8.36
CA LEU A 153 8.45 -6.91 6.95
C LEU A 153 9.88 -6.81 6.44
N ARG A 154 10.64 -5.80 6.89
CA ARG A 154 12.06 -5.69 6.56
C ARG A 154 12.87 -6.82 7.17
N ILE A 155 12.68 -7.11 8.46
CA ILE A 155 13.36 -8.22 9.16
C ILE A 155 13.04 -9.55 8.47
N LEU A 156 11.77 -9.77 8.11
CA LEU A 156 11.34 -10.96 7.40
C LEU A 156 12.02 -11.07 6.02
N GLY A 157 12.08 -9.97 5.27
CA GLY A 157 12.77 -9.92 3.98
C GLY A 157 14.26 -10.24 4.09
N ASP A 158 14.95 -9.65 5.08
CA ASP A 158 16.37 -9.90 5.34
C ASP A 158 16.63 -11.36 5.73
N ALA A 159 15.75 -11.97 6.53
CA ALA A 159 15.86 -13.38 6.93
C ALA A 159 15.73 -14.34 5.74
N TYR A 160 14.78 -14.09 4.82
CA TYR A 160 14.63 -14.90 3.61
C TYR A 160 15.80 -14.74 2.64
N ALA A 161 16.35 -13.52 2.50
CA ALA A 161 17.54 -13.29 1.67
C ALA A 161 18.75 -14.09 2.18
N ILE A 162 18.98 -14.10 3.50
CA ILE A 162 20.04 -14.92 4.12
C ILE A 162 19.81 -16.41 3.88
N GLU A 163 18.58 -16.90 3.99
CA GLU A 163 18.28 -18.31 3.76
C GLU A 163 18.55 -18.73 2.31
N ASP A 164 18.23 -17.88 1.34
CA ASP A 164 18.49 -18.12 -0.08
C ASP A 164 19.99 -18.12 -0.39
N ASP A 165 20.76 -17.19 0.18
CA ASP A 165 22.22 -17.16 0.05
C ASP A 165 22.85 -18.43 0.64
N ILE A 166 22.41 -18.85 1.84
CA ILE A 166 22.86 -20.09 2.49
C ILE A 166 22.51 -21.32 1.63
N LYS A 167 21.32 -21.37 1.02
CA LYS A 167 20.94 -22.46 0.11
C LYS A 167 21.83 -22.49 -1.12
N GLN A 168 22.12 -21.33 -1.72
CA GLN A 168 22.98 -21.23 -2.89
C GLN A 168 24.42 -21.64 -2.58
N GLU A 169 24.98 -21.15 -1.47
CA GLU A 169 26.33 -21.52 -1.02
C GLU A 169 26.43 -23.01 -0.71
N ASN A 170 25.46 -23.58 0.00
CA ASN A 170 25.42 -25.03 0.27
C ASN A 170 25.36 -25.86 -1.01
N GLN A 171 24.58 -25.43 -2.01
CA GLN A 171 24.53 -26.11 -3.30
C GLN A 171 25.89 -26.07 -4.01
N TYR A 172 26.54 -24.90 -4.03
CA TYR A 172 27.88 -24.73 -4.60
C TYR A 172 28.92 -25.60 -3.89
N LEU A 173 28.98 -25.57 -2.55
CA LEU A 173 29.92 -26.36 -1.77
C LEU A 173 29.71 -27.87 -1.97
N LYS A 174 28.44 -28.33 -2.02
CA LYS A 174 28.13 -29.73 -2.34
C LYS A 174 28.60 -30.13 -3.72
N GLN A 175 28.53 -29.23 -4.70
CA GLN A 175 29.06 -29.47 -6.03
C GLN A 175 30.58 -29.58 -6.02
N VAL A 176 31.30 -28.66 -5.36
CA VAL A 176 32.77 -28.69 -5.22
C VAL A 176 33.25 -29.97 -4.55
N LEU A 177 32.57 -30.42 -3.47
CA LEU A 177 32.90 -31.67 -2.79
C LEU A 177 32.77 -32.88 -3.72
N ARG A 178 31.68 -32.95 -4.50
CA ARG A 178 31.46 -34.01 -5.49
C ARG A 178 32.51 -34.01 -6.60
N GLU A 179 32.85 -32.83 -7.13
CA GLU A 179 33.90 -32.67 -8.14
C GLU A 179 35.27 -33.09 -7.61
N SER A 180 35.49 -32.94 -6.30
CA SER A 180 36.70 -33.38 -5.60
C SER A 180 36.66 -34.86 -5.19
N GLY A 181 35.63 -35.61 -5.56
CA GLY A 181 35.47 -37.03 -5.24
C GLY A 181 35.08 -37.33 -3.77
N ILE A 182 34.63 -36.32 -3.03
CA ILE A 182 34.19 -36.46 -1.64
C ILE A 182 32.67 -36.59 -1.61
N ASP A 183 32.13 -37.60 -0.93
CA ASP A 183 30.69 -37.73 -0.70
C ASP A 183 30.23 -36.68 0.35
N PRO A 184 29.40 -35.69 -0.02
CA PRO A 184 28.94 -34.65 0.91
C PRO A 184 28.03 -35.18 2.03
N TRP A 185 27.59 -36.44 1.93
CA TRP A 185 26.69 -37.08 2.89
C TRP A 185 27.34 -38.22 3.67
N GLY A 186 28.64 -38.46 3.44
CA GLY A 186 29.40 -39.43 4.22
C GLY A 186 29.49 -38.95 5.67
N LEU A 187 28.99 -39.76 6.61
CA LEU A 187 29.25 -39.51 8.02
C LEU A 187 30.75 -39.70 8.29
N PRO A 188 31.38 -38.89 9.15
CA PRO A 188 32.77 -39.12 9.54
C PRO A 188 32.85 -40.52 10.13
N ASP A 189 33.82 -41.32 9.66
CA ASP A 189 34.09 -42.66 10.21
C ASP A 189 34.19 -42.51 11.73
N SER A 190 33.23 -43.10 12.44
CA SER A 190 33.32 -43.27 13.88
C SER A 190 34.40 -44.33 14.13
N GLY A 191 35.66 -43.87 14.12
CA GLY A 191 36.81 -44.70 14.44
C GLY A 191 36.59 -45.39 15.78
N GLU A 192 36.68 -46.71 15.76
CA GLU A 192 36.69 -47.61 16.92
C GLU A 192 37.80 -47.29 17.91
#